data_AF-A0A382DB15-F1
#
_entry.id   AF-A0A382DB15-F1
#
_cell.length_a   1.000
_cell.length_b   1.000
_cell.length_c   1.000
_cell.angle_alpha   90.00
_cell.angle_beta   90.00
_cell.angle_gamma   90.00
#
_symmetry.space_group_name_H-M   'P 1'
#
loop_
_entity.id
_entity.type
_entity.pdbx_description
1 polymer ?
#
loop_
_entity_poly.entity_id
_entity_poly.type
_entity_poly.pdbx_seq_one_letter_code
_entity_poly.pdbx_strand_id
1 'polypeptide(L)'
;MKKKEQYIKIKNLSISKILFDFINNELLKGIYVKKDKFWDGFEKATRELVPINKKLLETREKLQKSIDTFHLERKNKKLDLNTYKKFLKKIGYLKKPGPNFKIMTKNVDNEISSICGPQLVCPISNARFLLNAANARWISLYDSLYGTDIIPETQGALKGKTYNPIRGKKVIEYARNLLDKYIPLKNNNWKDLKKIPEVKNNKLNLKLKYPNQFVGYNKKSNKLSSLLFVNNNL
;
A
#
# COMPACT_ATOMS: atom_id res chain seq x y z
N MET A 1 11.56 9.87 34.32
CA MET A 1 12.42 11.05 34.07
C MET A 1 12.67 11.19 32.58
N LYS A 2 12.20 12.28 31.93
CA LYS A 2 12.57 12.55 30.54
C LYS A 2 14.07 12.87 30.52
N LYS A 3 14.89 12.02 29.86
CA LYS A 3 16.31 12.32 29.63
C LYS A 3 16.39 13.70 28.97
N LYS A 4 17.19 14.61 29.54
CA LYS A 4 17.46 15.91 28.91
C LYS A 4 18.09 15.64 27.56
N GLU A 5 17.47 16.17 26.50
CA GLU A 5 17.95 15.92 25.14
C GLU A 5 19.32 16.56 24.97
N GLN A 6 20.29 15.77 24.53
CA GLN A 6 21.66 16.20 24.27
C GLN A 6 21.82 16.47 22.78
N TYR A 7 22.59 17.49 22.42
CA TYR A 7 22.85 17.86 21.04
C TYR A 7 24.33 17.79 20.73
N ILE A 8 24.65 17.29 19.54
CA ILE A 8 26.00 17.21 18.97
C ILE A 8 26.09 18.22 17.84
N LYS A 9 27.13 19.06 17.87
CA LYS A 9 27.44 19.95 16.75
C LYS A 9 28.17 19.17 15.67
N ILE A 10 27.63 19.21 14.45
CA ILE A 10 28.33 18.77 13.25
C ILE A 10 28.25 19.92 12.25
N LYS A 11 29.39 20.54 11.96
CA LYS A 11 29.46 21.73 11.11
C LYS A 11 28.50 22.80 11.64
N ASN A 12 27.54 23.22 10.82
CA ASN A 12 26.52 24.22 11.14
C ASN A 12 25.23 23.61 11.71
N LEU A 13 25.17 22.30 11.92
CA LEU A 13 24.00 21.59 12.41
C LEU A 13 24.14 21.29 13.91
N SER A 14 23.01 21.39 14.62
CA SER A 14 22.85 20.91 15.98
C SER A 14 21.92 19.70 15.96
N ILE A 15 22.47 18.50 16.12
CA ILE A 15 21.77 17.23 15.94
C ILE A 15 21.49 16.58 17.28
N SER A 16 20.27 16.10 17.52
CA SER A 16 19.96 15.29 18.71
C SER A 16 20.89 14.08 18.78
N LYS A 17 21.51 13.85 19.93
CA LYS A 17 22.47 12.75 20.15
C LYS A 17 21.86 11.40 19.83
N ILE A 18 20.58 11.21 20.14
CA ILE A 18 19.86 9.96 19.85
C ILE A 18 19.83 9.69 18.35
N LEU A 19 19.50 10.71 17.54
CA LEU A 19 19.50 10.62 16.08
C LEU A 19 20.91 10.41 15.52
N PHE A 20 21.89 11.14 16.05
CA PHE A 20 23.29 10.99 15.66
C PHE A 20 23.80 9.57 15.87
N ASP A 21 23.57 9.00 17.05
CA ASP A 21 24.02 7.67 17.40
C ASP A 21 23.32 6.61 16.53
N PHE A 22 22.00 6.72 16.34
CA PHE A 22 21.24 5.84 15.44
C PHE A 22 21.82 5.84 14.03
N ILE A 23 22.03 7.03 13.44
CA ILE A 23 22.56 7.13 12.08
C ILE A 23 23.94 6.47 11.98
N ASN A 24 24.84 6.81 12.90
CA ASN A 24 26.24 6.41 12.78
C ASN A 24 26.53 4.96 13.20
N ASN A 25 25.73 4.40 14.12
CA ASN A 25 26.00 3.10 14.72
C ASN A 25 25.07 2.01 14.20
N GLU A 26 23.90 2.38 13.68
CA GLU A 26 22.90 1.44 13.16
C GLU A 26 22.69 1.63 11.65
N LEU A 27 22.21 2.79 11.21
CA LEU A 27 21.81 2.98 9.80
C LEU A 27 22.99 2.87 8.82
N LEU A 28 24.08 3.59 9.08
CA LEU A 28 25.25 3.60 8.20
C LEU A 28 26.05 2.30 8.28
N LYS A 29 25.82 1.48 9.33
CA LYS A 29 26.47 0.19 9.51
C LYS A 29 25.79 -0.85 8.61
N GLY A 30 26.25 -0.96 7.37
CA GLY A 30 25.74 -1.94 6.39
C GLY A 30 25.38 -1.35 5.03
N ILE A 31 25.54 -0.03 4.87
CA ILE A 31 25.42 0.63 3.56
C ILE A 31 26.77 1.24 3.16
N TYR A 32 27.06 1.30 1.86
CA TYR A 32 28.33 1.78 1.30
C TYR A 32 28.45 3.31 1.31
N VAL A 33 28.16 3.97 2.43
CA VAL A 33 28.22 5.43 2.59
C VAL A 33 29.06 5.79 3.82
N LYS A 34 30.12 6.59 3.63
CA LYS A 34 30.98 7.07 4.72
C LYS A 34 30.23 8.09 5.58
N LYS A 35 30.43 8.07 6.90
CA LYS A 35 29.83 9.00 7.89
C LYS A 35 30.01 10.46 7.49
N ASP A 36 31.25 10.87 7.20
CA ASP A 36 31.55 12.26 6.83
C ASP A 36 30.82 12.67 5.55
N LYS A 37 30.80 11.79 4.54
CA LYS A 37 30.06 12.04 3.28
C LYS A 37 28.57 12.19 3.50
N PHE A 38 27.97 11.39 4.39
CA PHE A 38 26.56 11.52 4.74
C PHE A 38 26.28 12.89 5.39
N TRP A 39 27.05 13.27 6.42
CA TRP A 39 26.82 14.52 7.15
C TRP A 39 27.16 15.76 6.32
N ASP A 40 28.19 15.70 5.46
CA ASP A 40 28.48 16.72 4.44
C ASP A 40 27.28 16.93 3.51
N GLY A 41 26.74 15.83 2.97
CA GLY A 41 25.60 15.86 2.07
C GLY A 41 24.33 16.38 2.75
N PHE A 42 24.08 15.96 4.00
CA PHE A 42 22.94 16.40 4.78
C PHE A 42 23.01 17.90 5.09
N GLU A 43 24.15 18.42 5.55
CA GLU A 43 24.34 19.87 5.77
C GLU A 43 24.13 20.66 4.47
N LYS A 44 24.76 20.22 3.37
CA LYS A 44 24.61 20.85 2.06
C LYS A 44 23.14 20.89 1.63
N ALA A 45 22.44 19.76 1.72
CA ALA A 45 21.03 19.66 1.35
C ALA A 45 20.15 20.57 2.21
N THR A 46 20.38 20.64 3.52
CA THR A 46 19.62 21.56 4.39
C THR A 46 19.86 23.02 4.02
N ARG A 47 21.13 23.42 3.81
CA ARG A 47 21.50 24.78 3.43
C ARG A 47 20.83 25.22 2.11
N GLU A 48 20.76 24.31 1.14
CA GLU A 48 20.20 24.60 -0.19
C GLU A 48 18.67 24.52 -0.24
N LEU A 49 18.07 23.53 0.45
CA LEU A 49 16.63 23.23 0.31
C LEU A 49 15.76 23.92 1.38
N VAL A 50 16.28 24.24 2.57
CA VAL A 50 15.48 24.91 3.61
C VAL A 50 14.94 26.28 3.16
N PRO A 51 15.73 27.17 2.53
CA PRO A 51 15.21 28.45 2.04
C PRO A 51 14.08 28.27 1.00
N ILE A 52 14.23 27.29 0.10
CA ILE A 52 13.21 26.96 -0.90
C ILE A 52 11.93 26.45 -0.22
N ASN A 53 12.07 25.54 0.75
CA ASN A 53 10.93 25.00 1.50
C ASN A 53 10.16 26.10 2.24
N LYS A 54 10.86 27.02 2.92
CA LYS A 54 10.24 28.19 3.58
C LYS A 54 9.45 29.05 2.59
N LYS A 55 10.04 29.37 1.44
CA LYS A 55 9.37 30.14 0.38
C LYS A 55 8.11 29.45 -0.16
N LEU A 56 8.12 28.11 -0.25
CA LEU A 56 6.94 27.35 -0.64
C LEU A 56 5.82 27.45 0.41
N LEU A 57 6.16 27.41 1.70
CA LEU A 57 5.18 27.58 2.79
C LEU A 57 4.61 29.01 2.81
N GLU A 58 5.46 30.03 2.69
CA GLU A 58 5.03 31.44 2.57
C GLU A 58 4.09 31.65 1.37
N THR A 59 4.37 30.98 0.25
CA THR A 59 3.50 31.01 -0.93
C THR A 59 2.12 30.43 -0.63
N ARG A 60 2.05 29.31 0.11
CA ARG A 60 0.76 28.70 0.52
C ARG A 60 -0.02 29.67 1.42
N GLU A 61 0.64 30.26 2.41
CA GLU A 61 0.00 31.23 3.31
C GLU A 61 -0.52 32.46 2.56
N LYS A 62 0.27 33.02 1.64
CA LYS A 62 -0.14 34.16 0.82
C LYS A 62 -1.35 33.84 -0.05
N LEU A 63 -1.37 32.66 -0.68
CA LEU A 63 -2.50 32.20 -1.48
C LEU A 63 -3.75 32.06 -0.61
N GLN A 64 -3.64 31.42 0.55
CA GLN A 64 -4.77 31.23 1.46
C GLN A 64 -5.31 32.57 1.97
N LYS A 65 -4.44 33.47 2.45
CA LYS A 65 -4.84 34.82 2.89
C LYS A 65 -5.57 35.59 1.79
N SER A 66 -5.11 35.48 0.54
CA SER A 66 -5.77 36.13 -0.59
C SER A 66 -7.19 35.58 -0.81
N ILE A 67 -7.36 34.26 -0.69
CA ILE A 67 -8.66 33.59 -0.81
C ILE A 67 -9.58 33.99 0.34
N ASP A 68 -9.06 34.02 1.57
CA ASP A 68 -9.80 34.46 2.75
C ASP A 68 -10.32 35.89 2.58
N THR A 69 -9.43 36.83 2.21
CA THR A 69 -9.78 38.23 1.93
C THR A 69 -10.84 38.33 0.83
N PHE A 70 -10.69 37.58 -0.28
CA PHE A 70 -11.66 37.59 -1.38
C PHE A 70 -13.09 37.26 -0.90
N HIS A 71 -13.22 36.27 -0.03
CA HIS A 71 -14.51 35.84 0.53
C HIS A 71 -15.04 36.80 1.58
N LEU A 72 -14.19 37.35 2.45
CA LEU A 72 -14.59 38.34 3.47
C LEU A 72 -15.16 39.61 2.84
N GLU A 73 -14.54 40.15 1.79
CA GLU A 73 -15.02 41.33 1.05
C GLU A 73 -16.36 41.10 0.34
N ARG A 74 -16.73 39.83 0.11
CA ARG A 74 -17.94 39.42 -0.61
C ARG A 74 -18.91 38.66 0.28
N LYS A 75 -18.82 38.87 1.59
CA LYS A 75 -19.71 38.25 2.57
C LYS A 75 -21.17 38.47 2.17
N ASN A 76 -21.99 37.43 2.33
CA ASN A 76 -23.43 37.42 2.01
C ASN A 76 -23.78 37.64 0.52
N LYS A 77 -22.80 37.69 -0.38
CA LYS A 77 -23.04 37.67 -1.82
C LYS A 77 -22.98 36.25 -2.34
N LYS A 78 -23.86 35.91 -3.30
CA LYS A 78 -23.77 34.65 -4.03
C LYS A 78 -22.43 34.58 -4.76
N LEU A 79 -21.74 33.44 -4.68
CA LEU A 79 -20.45 33.24 -5.35
C LEU A 79 -20.64 33.20 -6.88
N ASP A 80 -20.08 34.17 -7.58
CA ASP A 80 -19.93 34.11 -9.04
C ASP A 80 -18.67 33.32 -9.42
N LEU A 81 -18.85 32.16 -10.03
CA LEU A 81 -17.76 31.25 -10.39
C LEU A 81 -16.83 31.84 -11.45
N ASN A 82 -17.34 32.66 -12.36
CA ASN A 82 -16.52 33.30 -13.40
C ASN A 82 -15.55 34.30 -12.78
N THR A 83 -16.03 35.15 -11.88
CA THR A 83 -15.21 36.08 -11.10
C THR A 83 -14.21 35.33 -10.23
N TYR A 84 -14.64 34.28 -9.53
CA TYR A 84 -13.75 33.51 -8.66
C TYR A 84 -12.63 32.82 -9.44
N LYS A 85 -12.94 32.20 -10.60
CA LYS A 85 -11.94 31.58 -11.47
C LYS A 85 -10.94 32.60 -12.02
N LYS A 86 -11.40 33.79 -12.41
CA LYS A 86 -10.51 34.91 -12.82
C LYS A 86 -9.59 35.33 -11.67
N PHE A 87 -10.13 35.45 -10.45
CA PHE A 87 -9.36 35.75 -9.24
C PHE A 87 -8.29 34.68 -8.96
N LEU A 88 -8.65 33.39 -8.95
CA LEU A 88 -7.69 32.30 -8.69
C LEU A 88 -6.57 32.25 -9.73
N LYS A 89 -6.86 32.57 -11.00
CA LYS A 89 -5.83 32.74 -12.03
C LYS A 89 -4.95 33.96 -11.75
N LYS A 90 -5.55 35.10 -11.37
CA LYS A 90 -4.85 36.36 -11.05
C LYS A 90 -3.84 36.19 -9.92
N ILE A 91 -4.21 35.49 -8.84
CA ILE A 91 -3.28 35.21 -7.71
C ILE A 91 -2.29 34.08 -8.02
N GLY A 92 -2.40 33.45 -9.19
CA GLY A 92 -1.51 32.38 -9.63
C GLY A 92 -1.79 31.01 -9.01
N TYR A 93 -2.95 30.82 -8.37
CA TYR A 93 -3.41 29.54 -7.83
C TYR A 93 -3.76 28.56 -8.95
N LEU A 94 -4.60 29.00 -9.90
CA LEU A 94 -4.89 28.21 -11.10
C LEU A 94 -3.86 28.52 -12.19
N LYS A 95 -3.02 27.53 -12.50
CA LYS A 95 -2.04 27.59 -13.59
C LYS A 95 -2.67 27.16 -14.92
N LYS A 96 -2.07 27.61 -16.04
CA LYS A 96 -2.41 27.07 -17.36
C LYS A 96 -1.88 25.63 -17.45
N PRO A 97 -2.68 24.67 -17.95
CA PRO A 97 -2.18 23.33 -18.25
C PRO A 97 -0.99 23.41 -19.22
N GLY A 98 0.02 22.56 -19.00
CA GLY A 98 1.10 22.36 -19.95
C GLY A 98 0.66 21.50 -21.16
N PRO A 99 1.52 21.34 -22.16
CA PRO A 99 1.26 20.43 -23.28
C PRO A 99 1.16 18.97 -22.80
N ASN A 100 0.50 18.13 -23.60
CA ASN A 100 0.46 16.69 -23.35
C ASN A 100 1.89 16.11 -23.38
N PHE A 101 2.19 15.22 -22.44
CA PHE A 101 3.46 14.50 -22.38
C PHE A 101 3.26 13.09 -21.86
N LYS A 102 4.26 12.22 -22.03
CA LYS A 102 4.32 10.90 -21.41
C LYS A 102 5.37 10.91 -20.30
N ILE A 103 5.07 10.31 -19.15
CA ILE A 103 6.06 10.14 -18.08
C ILE A 103 7.22 9.25 -18.57
N MET A 104 8.43 9.52 -18.09
CA MET A 104 9.65 8.83 -18.52
C MET A 104 10.25 7.90 -17.44
N THR A 105 9.50 7.65 -16.35
CA THR A 105 9.95 6.84 -15.22
C THR A 105 10.29 5.41 -15.67
N LYS A 106 11.46 4.92 -15.27
CA LYS A 106 11.97 3.58 -15.55
C LYS A 106 12.36 2.87 -14.25
N ASN A 107 12.64 1.57 -14.33
CA ASN A 107 13.10 0.75 -13.20
C ASN A 107 12.11 0.74 -12.02
N VAL A 108 10.82 0.54 -12.32
CA VAL A 108 9.73 0.47 -11.34
C VAL A 108 9.33 -0.99 -11.18
N ASP A 109 9.24 -1.47 -9.94
CA ASP A 109 8.79 -2.83 -9.62
C ASP A 109 7.40 -3.15 -10.18
N ASN A 110 7.17 -4.43 -10.47
CA ASN A 110 5.92 -4.92 -11.07
C ASN A 110 4.70 -4.63 -10.19
N GLU A 111 4.86 -4.70 -8.87
CA GLU A 111 3.87 -4.35 -7.85
C GLU A 111 3.27 -2.95 -8.02
N ILE A 112 4.02 -2.01 -8.62
CA ILE A 112 3.58 -0.63 -8.85
C ILE A 112 3.22 -0.43 -10.32
N SER A 113 4.00 -1.01 -11.25
CA SER A 113 3.90 -0.70 -12.68
C SER A 113 2.84 -1.50 -13.44
N SER A 114 2.49 -2.70 -12.97
CA SER A 114 1.72 -3.67 -13.78
C SER A 114 0.71 -4.52 -13.00
N ILE A 115 0.78 -4.53 -11.67
CA ILE A 115 -0.16 -5.26 -10.80
C ILE A 115 -1.19 -4.28 -10.26
N CYS A 116 -2.47 -4.55 -10.51
CA CYS A 116 -3.57 -3.83 -9.90
C CYS A 116 -4.02 -4.58 -8.65
N GLY A 117 -3.83 -3.99 -7.46
CA GLY A 117 -4.18 -4.64 -6.21
C GLY A 117 -4.31 -3.68 -5.03
N PRO A 118 -4.70 -4.20 -3.85
CA PRO A 118 -4.80 -3.39 -2.63
C PRO A 118 -3.45 -2.82 -2.19
N GLN A 119 -3.46 -1.61 -1.64
CA GLN A 119 -2.30 -0.99 -0.97
C GLN A 119 -2.63 -0.72 0.49
N LEU A 120 -1.85 -1.31 1.40
CA LEU A 120 -2.03 -1.16 2.84
C LEU A 120 -1.19 0.01 3.38
N VAL A 121 -1.78 0.78 4.29
CA VAL A 121 -1.10 1.86 5.03
C VAL A 121 -1.07 1.48 6.51
N CYS A 122 0.11 1.51 7.12
CA CYS A 122 0.30 1.17 8.54
C CYS A 122 1.27 2.15 9.22
N PRO A 123 1.16 2.35 10.55
CA PRO A 123 2.07 3.22 11.28
C PRO A 123 3.42 2.55 11.51
N ILE A 124 4.49 3.16 10.99
CA ILE A 124 5.87 2.66 11.14
C ILE A 124 6.33 2.59 12.61
N SER A 125 5.73 3.38 13.49
CA SER A 125 6.04 3.42 14.93
C SER A 125 5.54 2.20 15.71
N ASN A 126 4.72 1.34 15.12
CA ASN A 126 4.26 0.09 15.73
C ASN A 126 4.83 -1.11 14.98
N ALA A 127 5.88 -1.72 15.55
CA ALA A 127 6.58 -2.85 14.94
C ALA A 127 5.67 -4.06 14.66
N ARG A 128 4.69 -4.33 15.52
CA ARG A 128 3.74 -5.44 15.31
C ARG A 128 2.86 -5.19 14.09
N PHE A 129 2.36 -3.98 13.94
CA PHE A 129 1.54 -3.61 12.78
C PHE A 129 2.37 -3.59 11.50
N LEU A 130 3.62 -3.12 11.57
CA LEU A 130 4.53 -3.14 10.43
C LEU A 130 4.85 -4.56 9.95
N LEU A 131 5.15 -5.48 10.86
CA LEU A 131 5.40 -6.89 10.52
C LEU A 131 4.17 -7.56 9.91
N ASN A 132 2.99 -7.31 10.49
CA ASN A 132 1.74 -7.81 9.93
C ASN A 132 1.48 -7.24 8.53
N ALA A 133 1.73 -5.95 8.32
CA ALA A 133 1.55 -5.30 7.04
C ALA A 133 2.54 -5.81 5.98
N ALA A 134 3.79 -6.04 6.34
CA ALA A 134 4.78 -6.62 5.43
C ALA A 134 4.39 -8.05 5.00
N ASN A 135 3.87 -8.85 5.93
CA ASN A 135 3.42 -10.22 5.66
C ASN A 135 2.05 -10.30 4.97
N ALA A 136 1.31 -9.18 4.89
CA ALA A 136 -0.01 -9.12 4.29
C ALA A 136 -0.03 -9.31 2.76
N ARG A 137 1.12 -9.54 2.11
CA ARG A 137 1.18 -9.91 0.68
C ARG A 137 0.41 -11.20 0.40
N TRP A 138 0.43 -12.15 1.35
CA TRP A 138 -0.29 -13.42 1.25
C TRP A 138 -1.14 -13.60 2.50
N ILE A 139 -2.46 -13.73 2.32
CA ILE A 139 -3.42 -13.84 3.42
C ILE A 139 -4.33 -15.04 3.19
N SER A 140 -4.69 -15.71 4.28
CA SER A 140 -5.74 -16.72 4.28
C SER A 140 -7.09 -16.07 4.00
N LEU A 141 -7.64 -16.36 2.81
CA LEU A 141 -9.01 -15.98 2.47
C LEU A 141 -10.02 -16.63 3.43
N TYR A 142 -9.75 -17.85 3.90
CA TYR A 142 -10.64 -18.56 4.83
C TYR A 142 -10.74 -17.83 6.16
N ASP A 143 -9.61 -17.38 6.72
CA ASP A 143 -9.60 -16.63 7.98
C ASP A 143 -10.28 -15.27 7.82
N SER A 144 -10.06 -14.62 6.67
CA SER A 144 -10.68 -13.34 6.33
C SER A 144 -12.21 -13.47 6.22
N LEU A 145 -12.72 -14.51 5.56
CA LEU A 145 -14.16 -14.77 5.44
C LEU A 145 -14.77 -15.22 6.78
N TYR A 146 -14.07 -16.07 7.54
CA TYR A 146 -14.56 -16.60 8.80
C TYR A 146 -14.60 -15.51 9.89
N GLY A 147 -13.57 -14.67 9.99
CA GLY A 147 -13.41 -13.68 11.05
C GLY A 147 -14.25 -12.41 10.88
N THR A 148 -14.66 -12.10 9.65
CA THR A 148 -15.41 -10.86 9.32
C THR A 148 -16.91 -11.10 9.24
N ASP A 149 -17.67 -10.06 8.91
CA ASP A 149 -19.11 -10.07 8.69
C ASP A 149 -19.51 -10.40 7.23
N ILE A 150 -18.54 -10.62 6.33
CA ILE A 150 -18.79 -11.05 4.93
C ILE A 150 -19.67 -12.31 4.89
N ILE A 151 -19.45 -13.24 5.82
CA ILE A 151 -20.36 -14.35 6.07
C ILE A 151 -21.30 -13.94 7.20
N PRO A 152 -22.61 -13.72 6.93
CA PRO A 152 -23.56 -13.29 7.94
C PRO A 152 -23.66 -14.29 9.10
N GLU A 153 -23.77 -13.78 10.31
CA GLU A 153 -23.96 -14.56 11.54
C GLU A 153 -25.43 -14.95 11.74
N THR A 154 -26.01 -15.62 10.74
CA THR A 154 -27.42 -16.05 10.72
C THR A 154 -27.53 -17.56 10.50
N GLN A 155 -28.68 -18.14 10.87
CA GLN A 155 -28.99 -19.57 10.67
C GLN A 155 -27.92 -20.50 11.30
N GLY A 156 -27.47 -20.16 12.52
CA GLY A 156 -26.47 -20.95 13.24
C GLY A 156 -25.02 -20.78 12.77
N ALA A 157 -24.73 -19.92 11.78
CA ALA A 157 -23.37 -19.64 11.29
C ALA A 157 -22.62 -18.58 12.12
N LEU A 158 -22.77 -18.64 13.44
CA LEU A 158 -22.18 -17.68 14.39
C LEU A 158 -20.67 -17.90 14.53
N LYS A 159 -19.93 -16.81 14.80
CA LYS A 159 -18.57 -16.90 15.33
C LYS A 159 -18.62 -17.34 16.80
N GLY A 160 -17.55 -17.98 17.26
CA GLY A 160 -17.45 -18.46 18.63
C GLY A 160 -16.00 -18.71 19.03
N LYS A 161 -15.81 -19.16 20.29
CA LYS A 161 -14.48 -19.51 20.81
C LYS A 161 -13.88 -20.74 20.11
N THR A 162 -14.73 -21.62 19.60
CA THR A 162 -14.36 -22.83 18.87
C THR A 162 -14.83 -22.75 17.42
N TYR A 163 -14.26 -23.59 16.57
CA TYR A 163 -14.69 -23.71 15.19
C TYR A 163 -16.16 -24.13 15.10
N ASN A 164 -16.93 -23.41 14.27
CA ASN A 164 -18.31 -23.70 13.94
C ASN A 164 -18.37 -24.31 12.53
N PRO A 165 -18.65 -25.63 12.39
CA PRO A 165 -18.71 -26.29 11.09
C PRO A 165 -19.77 -25.71 10.15
N ILE A 166 -20.87 -25.16 10.67
CA ILE A 166 -21.93 -24.53 9.85
C ILE A 166 -21.37 -23.29 9.17
N ARG A 167 -20.65 -22.44 9.92
CA ARG A 167 -19.97 -21.26 9.38
C ARG A 167 -18.84 -21.64 8.43
N GLY A 168 -18.03 -22.64 8.81
CA GLY A 168 -16.92 -23.12 7.97
C GLY A 168 -17.39 -23.66 6.62
N LYS A 169 -18.54 -24.35 6.56
CA LYS A 169 -19.14 -24.78 5.29
C LYS A 169 -19.48 -23.59 4.39
N LYS A 170 -20.06 -22.51 4.94
CA LYS A 170 -20.35 -21.27 4.19
C LYS A 170 -19.07 -20.60 3.67
N VAL A 171 -17.98 -20.61 4.46
CA VAL A 171 -16.66 -20.11 4.03
C VAL A 171 -16.09 -20.92 2.86
N ILE A 172 -16.15 -22.25 2.94
CA ILE A 172 -15.68 -23.15 1.87
C ILE A 172 -16.48 -22.91 0.58
N GLU A 173 -17.81 -22.82 0.70
CA GLU A 173 -18.70 -22.55 -0.44
C GLU A 173 -18.35 -21.21 -1.11
N TYR A 174 -18.19 -20.15 -0.31
CA TYR A 174 -17.80 -18.83 -0.82
C TYR A 174 -16.46 -18.88 -1.57
N ALA A 175 -15.44 -19.52 -0.98
CA ALA A 175 -14.13 -19.65 -1.61
C ALA A 175 -14.16 -20.48 -2.91
N ARG A 176 -14.96 -21.56 -2.96
CA ARG A 176 -15.10 -22.37 -4.18
C ARG A 176 -15.86 -21.60 -5.28
N ASN A 177 -16.87 -20.82 -4.92
CA ASN A 177 -17.54 -19.93 -5.87
C ASN A 177 -16.60 -18.86 -6.45
N LEU A 178 -15.65 -18.36 -5.66
CA LEU A 178 -14.60 -17.46 -6.17
C LEU A 178 -13.67 -18.16 -7.16
N LEU A 179 -13.26 -19.40 -6.87
CA LEU A 179 -12.46 -20.20 -7.81
C LEU A 179 -13.23 -20.45 -9.12
N ASP A 180 -14.52 -20.76 -9.06
CA ASP A 180 -15.36 -20.92 -10.25
C ASP A 180 -15.46 -19.64 -11.08
N LYS A 181 -15.52 -18.49 -10.42
CA LYS A 181 -15.59 -17.19 -11.08
C LYS A 181 -14.26 -16.78 -11.72
N TYR A 182 -13.15 -16.93 -11.01
CA TYR A 182 -11.86 -16.35 -11.41
C TYR A 182 -10.91 -17.36 -12.07
N ILE A 183 -10.99 -18.64 -11.68
CA ILE A 183 -10.19 -19.74 -12.25
C ILE A 183 -11.14 -20.84 -12.79
N PRO A 184 -12.05 -20.52 -13.74
CA PRO A 184 -13.10 -21.46 -14.14
C PRO A 184 -12.54 -22.77 -14.72
N LEU A 185 -13.15 -23.90 -14.36
CA LEU A 185 -12.91 -25.17 -15.04
C LEU A 185 -13.72 -25.24 -16.34
N LYS A 186 -13.27 -26.02 -17.33
CA LYS A 186 -13.94 -26.12 -18.63
C LYS A 186 -15.26 -26.90 -18.58
N ASN A 187 -15.28 -27.99 -17.79
CA ASN A 187 -16.35 -28.99 -17.84
C ASN A 187 -17.03 -29.24 -16.48
N ASN A 188 -16.59 -28.56 -15.41
CA ASN A 188 -17.02 -28.80 -14.03
C ASN A 188 -16.96 -27.49 -13.23
N ASN A 189 -17.31 -27.53 -11.95
CA ASN A 189 -17.07 -26.44 -11.02
C ASN A 189 -16.20 -26.93 -9.85
N TRP A 190 -15.36 -26.05 -9.30
CA TRP A 190 -14.63 -26.24 -8.06
C TRP A 190 -15.55 -26.62 -6.91
N LYS A 191 -16.73 -26.01 -6.79
CA LYS A 191 -17.71 -26.36 -5.75
C LYS A 191 -18.19 -27.81 -5.79
N ASP A 192 -18.14 -28.45 -6.97
CA ASP A 192 -18.62 -29.82 -7.18
C ASP A 192 -17.52 -30.89 -7.02
N LEU A 193 -16.26 -30.47 -6.81
CA LEU A 193 -15.13 -31.39 -6.67
C LEU A 193 -15.15 -32.13 -5.32
N LYS A 194 -15.27 -33.46 -5.40
CA LYS A 194 -15.25 -34.38 -4.25
C LYS A 194 -13.86 -34.93 -3.89
N LYS A 195 -12.88 -34.79 -4.79
CA LYS A 195 -11.51 -35.30 -4.62
C LYS A 195 -10.49 -34.18 -4.82
N ILE A 196 -9.35 -34.31 -4.15
CA ILE A 196 -8.20 -33.43 -4.36
C ILE A 196 -7.70 -33.65 -5.81
N PRO A 197 -7.39 -32.58 -6.56
CA PRO A 197 -6.82 -32.71 -7.90
C PRO A 197 -5.47 -33.43 -7.89
N GLU A 198 -5.08 -33.98 -9.03
CA GLU A 198 -3.77 -34.62 -9.21
C GLU A 198 -2.90 -33.79 -10.15
N VAL A 199 -1.60 -33.77 -9.90
CA VAL A 199 -0.62 -33.19 -10.81
C VAL A 199 0.36 -34.28 -11.25
N LYS A 200 0.37 -34.58 -12.56
CA LYS A 200 1.25 -35.56 -13.20
C LYS A 200 2.05 -34.87 -14.31
N ASN A 201 3.35 -35.09 -14.36
CA ASN A 201 4.26 -34.48 -15.35
C ASN A 201 4.07 -32.95 -15.47
N ASN A 202 3.99 -32.25 -14.34
CA ASN A 202 3.72 -30.81 -14.23
C ASN A 202 2.40 -30.33 -14.86
N LYS A 203 1.45 -31.26 -15.10
CA LYS A 203 0.13 -30.94 -15.63
C LYS A 203 -0.94 -31.29 -14.60
N LEU A 204 -1.79 -30.30 -14.30
CA LEU A 204 -2.99 -30.48 -13.51
C LEU A 204 -3.97 -31.38 -14.27
N ASN A 205 -4.56 -32.37 -13.60
CA ASN A 205 -5.53 -33.27 -14.22
C ASN A 205 -6.87 -32.59 -14.54
N LEU A 206 -7.18 -31.47 -13.89
CA LEU A 206 -8.33 -30.63 -14.20
C LEU A 206 -8.07 -29.76 -15.43
N LYS A 207 -9.06 -29.67 -16.31
CA LYS A 207 -9.04 -28.76 -17.45
C LYS A 207 -9.57 -27.39 -17.04
N LEU A 208 -8.68 -26.42 -16.88
CA LEU A 208 -9.07 -25.01 -16.74
C LEU A 208 -9.64 -24.48 -18.07
N LYS A 209 -10.57 -23.52 -18.01
CA LYS A 209 -11.04 -22.78 -19.19
C LYS A 209 -9.89 -21.98 -19.81
N TYR A 210 -8.99 -21.45 -18.97
CA TYR A 210 -7.78 -20.75 -19.38
C TYR A 210 -6.55 -21.50 -18.82
N PRO A 211 -5.89 -22.36 -19.61
CA PRO A 211 -4.81 -23.23 -19.13
C PRO A 211 -3.64 -22.50 -18.46
N ASN A 212 -3.30 -21.29 -18.94
CA ASN A 212 -2.18 -20.49 -18.43
C ASN A 212 -2.41 -19.93 -17.02
N GLN A 213 -3.62 -20.08 -16.46
CA GLN A 213 -3.88 -19.70 -15.08
C GLN A 213 -3.19 -20.65 -14.08
N PHE A 214 -2.87 -21.89 -14.46
CA PHE A 214 -2.11 -22.78 -13.59
C PHE A 214 -0.61 -22.52 -13.77
N VAL A 215 0.06 -22.08 -12.70
CA VAL A 215 1.46 -21.64 -12.78
C VAL A 215 2.41 -22.42 -11.87
N GLY A 216 1.89 -23.24 -10.95
CA GLY A 216 2.74 -24.04 -10.08
C GLY A 216 1.99 -24.88 -9.07
N TYR A 217 2.73 -25.69 -8.34
CA TYR A 217 2.21 -26.53 -7.27
C TYR A 217 3.33 -26.90 -6.30
N ASN A 218 2.97 -27.27 -5.07
CA ASN A 218 3.91 -27.83 -4.10
C ASN A 218 3.48 -29.22 -3.67
N LYS A 219 4.46 -30.03 -3.25
CA LYS A 219 4.24 -31.32 -2.62
C LYS A 219 4.87 -31.35 -1.23
N LYS A 220 4.20 -32.00 -0.27
CA LYS A 220 4.75 -32.32 1.05
C LYS A 220 4.69 -33.83 1.22
N SER A 221 5.84 -34.46 1.49
CA SER A 221 5.97 -35.93 1.59
C SER A 221 5.36 -36.65 0.37
N ASN A 222 5.71 -36.19 -0.84
CA ASN A 222 5.22 -36.68 -2.14
C ASN A 222 3.70 -36.51 -2.41
N LYS A 223 2.94 -35.93 -1.48
CA LYS A 223 1.51 -35.62 -1.66
C LYS A 223 1.34 -34.16 -2.05
N LEU A 224 0.41 -33.88 -2.97
CA LEU A 224 0.07 -32.51 -3.37
C LEU A 224 -0.38 -31.71 -2.13
N SER A 225 0.28 -30.57 -1.87
CA SER A 225 -0.01 -29.71 -0.73
C SER A 225 -0.64 -28.38 -1.12
N SER A 226 -0.29 -27.84 -2.30
CA SER A 226 -0.92 -26.63 -2.82
C SER A 226 -0.87 -26.59 -4.34
N LEU A 227 -1.82 -25.85 -4.92
CA LEU A 227 -1.85 -25.44 -6.32
C LEU A 227 -1.73 -23.91 -6.35
N LEU A 228 -0.97 -23.39 -7.31
CA LEU A 228 -0.79 -21.97 -7.52
C LEU A 228 -1.43 -21.58 -8.85
N PHE A 229 -2.30 -20.58 -8.78
CA PHE A 229 -2.98 -20.01 -9.93
C PHE A 229 -2.68 -18.52 -10.04
N VAL A 230 -2.81 -17.97 -11.25
CA VAL A 230 -2.74 -16.54 -11.50
C VAL A 230 -4.00 -16.07 -12.23
N ASN A 231 -4.55 -14.93 -11.83
CA ASN A 231 -5.60 -14.25 -12.56
C ASN A 231 -5.43 -12.73 -12.43
N ASN A 232 -5.41 -12.01 -13.56
CA ASN A 232 -5.16 -10.56 -13.60
C ASN A 232 -3.84 -10.14 -12.91
N ASN A 233 -2.78 -10.95 -13.07
CA ASN A 233 -1.45 -10.76 -12.44
C ASN A 233 -1.44 -10.82 -10.90
N LEU A 234 -2.44 -11.47 -10.28
CA LEU A 234 -2.52 -11.78 -8.86
C LEU A 234 -2.60 -13.30 -8.63
#